data_AF-A0A1U7XCB7-F1
#
_entry.id   AF-A0A1U7XCB7-F1
#
_cell.length_a   1.000
_cell.length_b   1.000
_cell.length_c   1.000
_cell.angle_alpha   90.00
_cell.angle_beta   90.00
_cell.angle_gamma   90.00
#
_symmetry.space_group_name_H-M   'P 1'
#
loop_
_entity.id
_entity.type
_entity.pdbx_description
1 polymer ?
#
loop_
_entity_poly.entity_id
_entity_poly.type
_entity_poly.pdbx_seq_one_letter_code
_entity_poly.pdbx_strand_id
1 'polypeptide(L)'
;MPRKVNYGVDYEQDFYDYEDYNYDYDDGYDSAEKNGRVPRTNTKQEFVKAGIWCCSICTFDNKDTVNVCDVCGNTKQEPVKAGVWRCPICTFDNEDTMNACDICGVLRNPLIKSCGGSKASAG
;
A
#
# COMPACT_ATOMS: atom_id res chain seq x y z
N MET A 1 22.95 -3.31 52.51
CA MET A 1 24.04 -3.83 51.64
C MET A 1 23.55 -5.13 51.02
N PRO A 2 23.10 -5.19 49.76
CA PRO A 2 22.69 -6.46 49.20
C PRO A 2 23.94 -7.29 48.88
N ARG A 3 23.98 -8.51 49.40
CA ARG A 3 25.07 -9.47 49.20
C ARG A 3 25.08 -9.92 47.74
N LYS A 4 26.28 -9.96 47.16
CA LYS A 4 26.52 -10.47 45.82
C LYS A 4 26.28 -11.97 45.85
N VAL A 5 25.26 -12.45 45.14
CA VAL A 5 25.15 -13.86 44.78
C VAL A 5 25.83 -14.03 43.44
N ASN A 6 27.05 -14.56 43.46
CA ASN A 6 27.77 -14.95 42.27
C ASN A 6 27.19 -16.28 41.83
N TYR A 7 26.18 -16.25 40.95
CA TYR A 7 25.78 -17.46 40.24
C TYR A 7 26.87 -17.74 39.20
N GLY A 8 27.81 -18.60 39.61
CA GLY A 8 28.70 -19.30 38.68
C GLY A 8 27.83 -20.19 37.82
N VAL A 9 27.66 -19.79 36.58
CA VAL A 9 27.02 -20.59 35.55
C VAL A 9 28.16 -21.31 34.85
N ASP A 10 28.52 -22.49 35.35
CA ASP A 10 29.28 -23.46 34.56
C ASP A 10 28.26 -24.15 33.66
N TYR A 11 28.36 -23.86 32.36
CA TYR A 11 27.83 -24.71 31.31
C TYR A 11 28.95 -24.76 30.28
N GLU A 12 29.93 -25.62 30.52
CA GLU A 12 30.80 -26.13 29.47
C GLU A 12 29.93 -27.04 28.59
N GLN A 13 29.16 -26.43 27.68
CA GLN A 13 28.33 -27.13 26.71
C GLN A 13 29.11 -27.23 25.39
N ASP A 14 29.89 -28.30 25.30
CA ASP A 14 30.05 -29.15 24.12
C ASP A 14 30.09 -28.43 22.76
N PHE A 15 31.30 -28.02 22.41
CA PHE A 15 31.93 -28.01 21.09
C PHE A 15 31.11 -28.71 19.98
N TYR A 16 30.23 -27.95 19.30
CA TYR A 16 29.73 -28.34 17.99
C TYR A 16 30.78 -27.96 16.95
N ASP A 17 31.49 -28.98 16.48
CA ASP A 17 32.45 -28.94 15.37
C ASP A 17 31.73 -28.48 14.10
N TYR A 18 31.94 -27.22 13.73
CA TYR A 18 31.38 -26.61 12.53
C TYR A 18 32.27 -27.06 11.35
N GLU A 19 31.96 -28.22 10.78
CA GLU A 19 32.63 -28.72 9.58
C GLU A 19 32.47 -27.73 8.41
N ASP A 20 33.61 -27.39 7.84
CA ASP A 20 33.87 -26.44 6.77
C ASP A 20 33.28 -26.93 5.44
N TYR A 21 32.05 -26.48 5.12
CA TYR A 21 31.48 -26.70 3.80
C TYR A 21 32.08 -25.71 2.79
N ASN A 22 33.14 -26.17 2.14
CA ASN A 22 33.82 -25.60 0.99
C ASN A 22 32.87 -24.97 -0.04
N TYR A 23 33.00 -23.66 -0.26
CA TYR A 23 32.33 -22.89 -1.30
C TYR A 23 33.02 -23.10 -2.65
N ASP A 24 32.41 -23.86 -3.55
CA ASP A 24 32.77 -23.86 -4.97
C ASP A 24 31.49 -23.80 -5.82
N TYR A 25 31.07 -22.58 -6.17
CA TYR A 25 30.10 -22.36 -7.25
C TYR A 25 30.71 -21.37 -8.25
N ASP A 26 31.39 -21.94 -9.24
CA ASP A 26 31.84 -21.27 -10.46
C ASP A 26 30.73 -21.42 -11.51
N ASP A 27 30.05 -20.32 -11.84
CA ASP A 27 29.33 -20.22 -13.11
C ASP A 27 29.56 -18.85 -13.77
N GLY A 28 30.70 -18.76 -14.47
CA GLY A 28 30.94 -17.69 -15.42
C GLY A 28 29.86 -17.63 -16.51
N TYR A 29 29.24 -16.46 -16.67
CA TYR A 29 28.67 -16.04 -17.94
C TYR A 29 29.16 -14.64 -18.30
N ASP A 30 30.01 -14.59 -19.33
CA ASP A 30 30.37 -13.40 -20.08
C ASP A 30 29.19 -13.01 -20.97
N SER A 31 28.75 -11.75 -20.96
CA SER A 31 28.03 -11.15 -22.09
C SER A 31 28.04 -9.62 -22.04
N ALA A 32 29.04 -9.08 -22.74
CA ALA A 32 28.96 -8.00 -23.71
C ALA A 32 28.12 -6.74 -23.39
N GLU A 33 28.85 -5.64 -23.20
CA GLU A 33 28.37 -4.28 -23.28
C GLU A 33 27.89 -3.94 -24.71
N LYS A 34 26.61 -3.57 -24.88
CA LYS A 34 26.19 -2.74 -26.02
C LYS A 34 25.14 -1.71 -25.63
N ASN A 35 25.57 -0.46 -25.72
CA ASN A 35 24.76 0.75 -25.66
C ASN A 35 23.58 0.70 -26.66
N GLY A 36 22.36 0.96 -26.17
CA GLY A 36 21.17 1.13 -27.00
C GLY A 36 20.11 1.95 -26.26
N ARG A 37 19.74 3.09 -26.85
CA ARG A 37 18.84 4.11 -26.30
C ARG A 37 17.39 3.87 -26.76
N VAL A 38 16.43 4.18 -25.86
CA VAL A 38 14.96 4.45 -25.99
C VAL A 38 13.99 3.30 -26.37
N PRO A 39 12.68 3.36 -25.99
CA PRO A 39 11.94 4.34 -25.16
C PRO A 39 11.24 3.76 -23.92
N ARG A 40 10.95 4.63 -22.95
CA ARG A 40 10.08 4.34 -21.79
C ARG A 40 8.71 3.88 -22.30
N THR A 41 8.38 2.61 -22.12
CA THR A 41 7.00 2.14 -22.10
C THR A 41 6.65 1.82 -20.65
N ASN A 42 5.76 2.63 -20.10
CA ASN A 42 5.17 2.46 -18.76
C ASN A 42 4.22 1.24 -18.78
N THR A 43 4.77 0.04 -18.91
CA THR A 43 3.99 -1.20 -18.77
C THR A 43 4.76 -2.18 -17.92
N LYS A 44 5.08 -1.76 -16.70
CA LYS A 44 5.31 -2.68 -15.59
C LYS A 44 4.12 -2.50 -14.66
N GLN A 45 3.00 -3.13 -14.98
CA GLN A 45 2.14 -3.63 -13.92
C GLN A 45 3.01 -4.62 -13.15
N GLU A 46 3.77 -4.08 -12.19
CA GLU A 46 4.39 -4.87 -11.15
C GLU A 46 3.24 -5.61 -10.48
N PHE A 47 3.15 -6.91 -10.76
CA PHE A 47 2.42 -7.83 -9.90
C PHE A 47 3.02 -7.65 -8.51
N VAL A 48 2.35 -6.78 -7.74
CA VAL A 48 2.55 -6.60 -6.30
C VAL A 48 2.60 -7.99 -5.71
N LYS A 49 3.63 -8.28 -4.93
CA LYS A 49 3.85 -9.57 -4.25
C LYS A 49 2.49 -10.08 -3.74
N ALA A 50 1.94 -11.07 -4.45
CA ALA A 50 0.60 -11.56 -4.18
C ALA A 50 0.60 -12.19 -2.79
N GLY A 51 -0.05 -11.54 -1.82
CA GLY A 51 -0.18 -12.09 -0.47
C GLY A 51 -0.23 -11.09 0.68
N ILE A 52 0.05 -9.79 0.46
CA ILE A 52 0.03 -8.76 1.51
C ILE A 52 -0.56 -7.45 0.97
N TRP A 53 -1.38 -6.74 1.76
CA TRP A 53 -1.88 -5.40 1.48
C TRP A 53 -1.44 -4.39 2.54
N CYS A 54 -0.98 -3.22 2.09
CA CYS A 54 -0.59 -2.12 2.97
C CYS A 54 -1.84 -1.32 3.40
N CYS A 55 -2.02 -1.08 4.70
CA CYS A 55 -3.13 -0.29 5.21
C CYS A 55 -3.02 1.18 4.76
N SER A 56 -4.07 1.74 4.16
CA SER A 56 -4.08 3.14 3.73
C SER A 56 -4.05 4.16 4.87
N ILE A 57 -4.32 3.73 6.11
CA ILE A 57 -4.37 4.61 7.29
C ILE A 57 -3.04 4.58 8.06
N CYS A 58 -2.55 3.40 8.41
CA CYS A 58 -1.36 3.25 9.26
C CYS A 58 -0.16 2.64 8.54
N THR A 59 -0.27 2.37 7.23
CA THR A 59 0.77 1.76 6.38
C THR A 59 1.23 0.36 6.78
N PHE A 60 0.56 -0.27 7.75
CA PHE A 60 0.88 -1.63 8.18
C PHE A 60 0.58 -2.67 7.09
N ASP A 61 1.49 -3.63 6.96
CA ASP A 61 1.42 -4.73 6.01
C ASP A 61 0.57 -5.88 6.56
N ASN A 62 -0.64 -6.04 6.03
CA ASN A 62 -1.58 -7.07 6.45
C ASN A 62 -1.58 -8.23 5.45
N LYS A 63 -1.83 -9.46 5.92
CA LYS A 63 -2.00 -10.61 5.03
C LYS A 63 -3.21 -10.39 4.11
N ASP A 64 -3.11 -10.82 2.85
CA ASP A 64 -4.23 -10.69 1.89
C ASP A 64 -5.46 -11.53 2.27
N THR A 65 -5.29 -12.50 3.18
CA THR A 65 -6.39 -13.29 3.74
C THR A 65 -7.24 -12.52 4.75
N VAL A 66 -6.77 -11.37 5.27
CA VAL A 66 -7.52 -10.54 6.23
C VAL A 66 -8.02 -9.27 5.56
N ASN A 67 -9.27 -8.89 5.81
CA ASN A 67 -9.88 -7.67 5.25
C ASN A 67 -9.90 -6.50 6.23
N VAL A 68 -9.30 -6.66 7.40
CA VAL A 68 -9.25 -5.66 8.47
C VAL A 68 -7.80 -5.53 8.90
N CYS A 69 -7.35 -4.31 9.16
CA CYS A 69 -5.99 -4.08 9.58
C CYS A 69 -5.78 -4.50 11.04
N ASP A 70 -4.77 -5.32 11.31
CA ASP A 70 -4.47 -5.84 12.66
C ASP A 70 -4.03 -4.74 13.64
N VAL A 71 -3.50 -3.61 13.12
CA VAL A 71 -3.01 -2.49 13.94
C VAL A 71 -4.09 -1.45 14.21
N CYS A 72 -4.77 -0.97 13.17
CA CYS A 72 -5.71 0.15 13.30
C CYS A 72 -7.19 -0.21 13.11
N GLY A 73 -7.50 -1.46 12.74
CA GLY A 73 -8.87 -1.92 12.52
C GLY A 73 -9.53 -1.38 11.24
N ASN A 74 -8.82 -0.61 10.41
CA ASN A 74 -9.39 -0.13 9.15
C ASN A 74 -9.53 -1.27 8.13
N THR A 75 -10.61 -1.27 7.35
CA THR A 75 -10.85 -2.29 6.34
C THR A 75 -9.95 -2.12 5.11
N LYS A 76 -9.57 -3.25 4.51
CA LYS A 76 -8.89 -3.29 3.21
C LYS A 76 -9.73 -2.52 2.20
N GLN A 77 -9.15 -1.47 1.62
CA GLN A 77 -9.81 -0.75 0.53
C GLN A 77 -9.56 -1.52 -0.76
N GLU A 78 -10.63 -1.97 -1.39
CA GLU A 78 -10.53 -2.45 -2.76
C GLU A 78 -10.21 -1.27 -3.68
N PRO A 79 -9.39 -1.47 -4.72
CA PRO A 79 -9.17 -0.43 -5.71
C PRO A 79 -10.52 -0.02 -6.27
N VAL A 80 -10.83 1.28 -6.18
CA VAL A 80 -12.04 1.85 -6.78
C VAL A 80 -12.04 1.42 -8.24
N LYS A 81 -13.05 0.65 -8.65
CA LYS A 81 -13.17 0.21 -10.04
C LYS A 81 -13.08 1.47 -10.92
N ALA A 82 -12.16 1.47 -11.88
CA ALA A 82 -12.12 2.56 -12.85
C ALA A 82 -13.49 2.65 -13.51
N GLY A 83 -14.07 3.86 -13.57
CA GLY A 83 -15.40 4.07 -14.15
C GLY A 83 -16.57 4.10 -13.17
N VAL A 84 -16.34 4.11 -11.85
CA VAL A 84 -17.41 4.40 -10.86
C VAL A 84 -17.04 5.54 -9.92
N TRP A 85 -18.05 6.27 -9.44
CA TRP A 85 -17.90 7.26 -8.36
C TRP A 85 -18.85 6.94 -7.21
N ARG A 86 -18.31 7.01 -5.99
CA ARG A 86 -19.08 6.79 -4.78
C ARG A 86 -19.83 8.05 -4.39
N CYS A 87 -21.14 7.93 -4.20
CA CYS A 87 -21.98 9.03 -3.76
C CYS A 87 -21.56 9.52 -2.36
N PRO A 88 -21.30 10.82 -2.16
CA PRO A 88 -20.90 11.34 -0.86
C PRO A 88 -22.04 11.36 0.18
N ILE A 89 -23.29 11.20 -0.26
CA ILE A 89 -24.48 11.25 0.60
C ILE A 89 -24.91 9.84 1.03
N CYS A 90 -25.09 8.93 0.09
CA CYS A 90 -25.64 7.59 0.37
C CYS A 90 -24.66 6.45 0.13
N THR A 91 -23.39 6.75 -0.16
CA THR A 91 -22.29 5.79 -0.41
C THR A 91 -22.52 4.79 -1.54
N PHE A 92 -23.58 4.95 -2.34
CA PHE A 92 -23.83 4.13 -3.52
C PHE A 92 -22.79 4.39 -4.62
N ASP A 93 -22.32 3.33 -5.24
CA ASP A 93 -21.36 3.39 -6.34
C ASP A 93 -22.11 3.57 -7.67
N ASN A 94 -21.98 4.74 -8.28
CA ASN A 94 -22.62 5.12 -9.54
C ASN A 94 -21.62 5.01 -10.70
N GLU A 95 -22.08 4.76 -11.92
CA GLU A 95 -21.25 4.86 -13.13
C GLU A 95 -20.69 6.27 -13.33
N ASP A 96 -19.47 6.37 -13.83
CA ASP A 96 -18.79 7.65 -14.10
C ASP A 96 -19.48 8.50 -15.19
N THR A 97 -20.27 7.86 -16.04
CA THR A 97 -21.17 8.47 -17.04
C THR A 97 -22.32 9.25 -16.40
N MET A 98 -22.69 8.90 -15.15
CA MET A 98 -23.79 9.55 -14.44
C MET A 98 -23.32 10.77 -13.67
N ASN A 99 -24.03 11.89 -13.88
CA ASN A 99 -23.78 13.14 -13.16
C ASN A 99 -24.56 13.27 -11.85
N ALA A 100 -25.53 12.37 -11.61
CA ALA A 100 -26.38 12.33 -10.43
C ALA A 100 -26.43 10.91 -9.87
N CYS A 101 -26.60 10.77 -8.56
CA CYS A 101 -26.71 9.47 -7.92
C CYS A 101 -28.08 8.83 -8.21
N ASP A 102 -28.10 7.56 -8.61
CA ASP A 102 -29.33 6.84 -8.93
C ASP A 102 -30.24 6.62 -7.70
N ILE A 103 -29.63 6.45 -6.51
CA ILE A 103 -30.36 6.21 -5.27
C ILE A 103 -30.93 7.49 -4.66
N CYS A 104 -30.14 8.57 -4.61
CA CYS A 104 -30.51 9.77 -3.85
C CYS A 104 -30.55 11.07 -4.67
N GLY A 105 -30.29 11.02 -5.97
CA GLY A 105 -30.37 12.15 -6.89
C GLY A 105 -29.30 13.24 -6.72
N VAL A 106 -28.35 13.10 -5.78
CA VAL A 106 -27.32 14.13 -5.57
C VAL A 106 -26.36 14.21 -6.76
N LEU A 107 -25.99 15.42 -7.14
CA LEU A 107 -25.00 15.62 -8.20
C LEU A 107 -23.61 15.21 -7.73
N ARG A 108 -22.85 14.56 -8.62
CA ARG A 108 -21.43 14.22 -8.41
C ARG A 108 -20.59 15.45 -8.10
N ASN A 109 -20.87 16.55 -8.80
CA ASN A 109 -20.18 17.82 -8.66
C ASN A 109 -21.21 18.95 -8.50
N PRO A 110 -21.66 19.25 -7.27
CA PRO A 110 -22.61 20.34 -7.06
C PRO A 110 -21.95 21.65 -7.47
N LEU A 111 -22.53 22.34 -8.46
CA LEU A 111 -22.10 23.67 -8.86
C LEU A 111 -22.46 24.65 -7.74
N ILE A 112 -21.53 24.88 -6.81
CA ILE A 112 -21.67 25.93 -5.80
C ILE A 112 -21.57 27.27 -6.54
N LYS A 113 -22.70 27.82 -6.98
CA LYS A 113 -22.77 29.22 -7.40
C LYS A 113 -22.57 30.07 -6.15
N SER A 114 -21.33 30.47 -5.89
CA SER A 114 -21.04 31.53 -4.94
C SER A 114 -21.74 32.80 -5.45
N CYS A 115 -22.84 33.17 -4.83
CA CYS A 115 -23.49 34.45 -5.02
C CYS A 115 -22.61 35.55 -4.38
N GLY A 116 -21.50 35.85 -5.04
CA GLY A 116 -20.75 37.08 -4.81
C GLY A 116 -21.68 38.24 -5.13
N GLY A 117 -22.16 38.91 -4.09
CA GLY A 117 -23.10 40.02 -4.18
C GLY A 117 -22.60 41.08 -5.15
N SER A 118 -23.29 41.20 -6.29
CA SER A 118 -23.20 42.38 -7.13
C SER A 118 -23.76 43.54 -6.31
N LYS A 119 -22.88 44.35 -5.71
CA LYS A 119 -23.27 45.71 -5.35
C LYS A 119 -23.52 46.46 -6.65
N ALA A 120 -24.79 46.56 -7.02
CA ALA A 120 -25.25 47.61 -7.91
C ALA A 120 -25.05 48.95 -7.18
N SER A 121 -23.97 49.65 -7.48
CA SER A 121 -23.94 51.10 -7.28
C SER A 121 -24.82 51.70 -8.37
N ALA A 122 -26.05 52.04 -7.98
CA ALA A 122 -26.90 52.96 -8.71
C ALA A 122 -26.61 54.38 -8.21
N GLY A 123 -26.57 55.34 -9.14
CA GLY A 123 -26.67 56.77 -8.87
C GLY A 123 -25.34 57.51 -8.81
#